data_AF-A0A0J7IWX9-F1
#
_entry.id   AF-A0A0J7IWX9-F1
#
_cell.length_a   1.000
_cell.length_b   1.000
_cell.length_c   1.000
_cell.angle_alpha   90.00
_cell.angle_beta   90.00
_cell.angle_gamma   90.00
#
_symmetry.space_group_name_H-M   'P 1'
#
loop_
_entity.id
_entity.type
_entity.pdbx_description
1 polymer ?
#
loop_
_entity_poly.entity_id
_entity_poly.type
_entity_poly.pdbx_seq_one_letter_code
_entity_poly.pdbx_strand_id
1 'polypeptide(L)'
;GAITRLLQKNTKGDLDSKKVLELRQIADRDYPDSDLQRGVEVIQNNYRPKLSKWFIEAYFTDGSGVEKSLPLSITGVNLPEDVDLNFLLPKED
;
A
#
# COMPACT_ATOMS: atom_id res chain seq x y z
N GLY A 1 26.83 -1.09 -7.52
CA GLY A 1 26.18 -0.86 -8.83
C GLY A 1 24.72 -0.53 -8.65
N ALA A 2 24.06 0.00 -9.69
CA ALA A 2 22.67 0.47 -9.63
C ALA A 2 21.68 -0.62 -9.15
N ILE A 3 21.85 -1.87 -9.60
CA ILE A 3 20.99 -3.02 -9.23
C ILE A 3 21.03 -3.32 -7.73
N THR A 4 22.21 -3.33 -7.11
CA THR A 4 22.35 -3.61 -5.67
C THR A 4 21.61 -2.57 -4.82
N ARG A 5 21.58 -1.31 -5.26
CA ARG A 5 20.83 -0.23 -4.58
C ARG A 5 19.31 -0.44 -4.64
N LEU A 6 18.82 -1.03 -5.74
CA LEU A 6 17.39 -1.31 -5.94
C LEU A 6 16.92 -2.51 -5.13
N LEU A 7 17.79 -3.51 -4.93
CA LEU A 7 17.53 -4.66 -4.06
C LEU A 7 17.67 -4.35 -2.56
N GLN A 8 18.15 -3.16 -2.18
CA GLN A 8 18.23 -2.79 -0.77
C GLN A 8 16.84 -2.61 -0.16
N LYS A 9 16.61 -3.36 0.90
CA LYS A 9 15.45 -3.26 1.78
C LYS A 9 15.34 -1.87 2.40
N ASN A 10 14.10 -1.46 2.67
CA ASN A 10 13.81 -0.25 3.44
C ASN A 10 14.10 -0.47 4.94
N THR A 11 13.89 0.56 5.76
CA THR A 11 14.10 0.50 7.23
C THR A 11 13.23 -0.53 7.93
N LYS A 12 12.11 -0.96 7.31
CA LYS A 12 11.20 -1.98 7.82
C LYS A 12 11.58 -3.41 7.39
N GLY A 13 12.62 -3.56 6.57
CA GLY A 13 13.08 -4.87 6.09
C GLY A 13 12.37 -5.38 4.82
N ASP A 14 11.47 -4.58 4.24
CA ASP A 14 10.75 -4.90 3.01
C ASP A 14 11.44 -4.30 1.79
N LEU A 15 11.22 -4.88 0.60
CA LEU A 15 11.61 -4.25 -0.66
C LEU A 15 10.67 -3.07 -0.97
N ASP A 16 11.25 -1.95 -1.39
CA ASP A 16 10.47 -0.77 -1.78
C ASP A 16 9.85 -0.97 -3.17
N SER A 17 8.53 -0.85 -3.27
CA SER A 17 7.77 -1.07 -4.50
C SER A 17 8.22 -0.17 -5.66
N LYS A 18 8.64 1.08 -5.37
CA LYS A 18 9.17 1.98 -6.41
C LYS A 18 10.49 1.45 -6.96
N LYS A 19 11.37 0.94 -6.09
CA LYS A 19 12.63 0.34 -6.50
C LYS A 19 12.42 -0.95 -7.27
N VAL A 20 11.44 -1.77 -6.89
CA VAL A 20 11.09 -3.01 -7.62
C VAL A 20 10.56 -2.69 -9.03
N LEU A 21 9.81 -1.60 -9.20
CA LEU A 21 9.36 -1.15 -10.52
C LEU A 21 10.54 -0.70 -11.40
N GLU A 22 11.46 0.12 -10.86
CA GLU A 22 12.68 0.53 -11.55
C GLU A 22 13.56 -0.67 -11.90
N LEU A 23 13.69 -1.63 -10.99
CA LEU A 23 14.46 -2.86 -11.19
C LEU A 23 13.88 -3.70 -12.34
N ARG A 24 12.55 -3.74 -12.47
CA ARG A 24 11.89 -4.40 -13.61
C ARG A 24 12.22 -3.72 -14.93
N GLN A 25 12.14 -2.39 -14.99
CA GLN A 25 12.46 -1.66 -16.22
C GLN A 25 13.90 -1.92 -16.68
N ILE A 26 14.84 -1.97 -15.74
CA ILE A 26 16.24 -2.31 -16.03
C ILE A 26 16.36 -3.77 -16.47
N ALA A 27 15.69 -4.70 -15.78
CA ALA A 27 15.74 -6.12 -16.14
C ALA A 27 15.16 -6.39 -17.53
N ASP A 28 14.01 -5.80 -17.86
CA ASP A 28 13.35 -5.95 -19.16
C ASP A 28 14.17 -5.33 -20.31
N ARG A 29 14.82 -4.19 -20.06
CA ARG A 29 15.60 -3.46 -21.09
C ARG A 29 17.01 -4.03 -21.29
N ASP A 30 17.73 -4.28 -20.19
CA ASP A 30 19.17 -4.55 -20.22
C ASP A 30 19.48 -6.04 -20.04
N TYR A 31 18.52 -6.85 -19.54
CA TYR A 31 18.69 -8.28 -19.24
C TYR A 31 17.49 -9.15 -19.67
N PRO A 32 17.06 -9.08 -20.95
CA PRO A 32 15.97 -9.91 -21.44
C PRO A 32 16.31 -11.41 -21.37
N ASP A 33 15.29 -12.24 -21.14
CA ASP A 33 15.36 -13.72 -21.04
C ASP A 33 16.35 -14.24 -19.99
N SER A 34 16.68 -13.40 -19.00
CA SER A 34 17.65 -13.72 -17.96
C SER A 34 16.99 -14.20 -16.65
N ASP A 35 17.82 -14.81 -15.79
CA ASP A 35 17.42 -15.13 -14.42
C ASP A 35 17.07 -13.88 -13.60
N LEU A 36 17.67 -12.73 -13.93
CA LEU A 36 17.35 -11.47 -13.28
C LEU A 36 15.91 -11.05 -13.60
N GLN A 37 15.52 -11.10 -14.87
CA GLN A 37 14.16 -10.75 -15.29
C GLN A 37 13.11 -11.65 -14.62
N ARG A 38 13.32 -12.97 -14.70
CA ARG A 38 12.43 -13.96 -14.04
C ARG A 38 12.36 -13.76 -12.53
N GLY A 39 13.49 -13.47 -11.88
CA GLY A 39 13.54 -13.20 -10.45
C GLY A 39 12.73 -11.95 -10.05
N VAL A 40 12.82 -10.88 -10.83
CA VAL A 40 12.06 -9.64 -10.59
C VAL A 40 10.55 -9.86 -10.77
N GLU A 41 10.16 -10.65 -11.76
CA GLU A 41 8.76 -11.02 -11.98
C GLU A 41 8.19 -11.79 -10.77
N VAL A 42 8.94 -12.76 -10.23
CA VAL A 42 8.55 -13.49 -9.01
C VAL A 42 8.37 -12.54 -7.82
N ILE A 43 9.28 -11.58 -7.64
CA ILE A 43 9.19 -10.59 -6.56
C ILE A 43 7.92 -9.74 -6.71
N GLN A 44 7.59 -9.29 -7.92
CA GLN A 44 6.37 -8.51 -8.16
C GLN A 44 5.10 -9.32 -7.89
N ASN A 45 5.05 -10.57 -8.36
CA ASN A 45 3.88 -11.43 -8.19
C ASN A 45 3.62 -11.78 -6.71
N ASN A 46 4.67 -11.81 -5.90
CA ASN A 46 4.57 -12.04 -4.45
C ASN A 46 4.33 -10.75 -3.63
N TYR A 47 4.40 -9.58 -4.24
CA TYR A 47 4.09 -8.34 -3.54
C TYR A 47 2.60 -8.32 -3.17
N ARG A 48 2.33 -8.29 -1.86
CA ARG A 48 1.00 -8.11 -1.30
C ARG A 48 0.96 -6.76 -0.59
N PRO A 49 0.22 -5.76 -1.10
CA PRO A 49 0.09 -4.51 -0.40
C PRO A 49 -0.55 -4.76 0.97
N LYS A 50 0.16 -4.41 2.04
CA LYS A 50 -0.41 -4.45 3.39
C LYS A 50 -1.27 -3.21 3.57
N LEU A 51 -2.54 -3.39 3.92
CA LEU A 51 -3.39 -2.28 4.35
C LEU A 51 -2.78 -1.72 5.64
N SER A 52 -2.19 -0.54 5.54
CA SER A 52 -1.33 -0.04 6.63
C SER A 52 -2.08 0.75 7.70
N LYS A 53 -3.17 1.45 7.31
CA LYS A 53 -4.01 2.29 8.17
C LYS A 53 -5.39 2.46 7.56
N TRP A 54 -6.39 2.58 8.43
CA TRP A 54 -7.72 3.08 8.07
C TRP A 54 -7.77 4.59 8.32
N PHE A 55 -8.33 5.34 7.38
CA PHE A 55 -8.61 6.76 7.56
C PHE A 55 -10.12 6.91 7.71
N ILE A 56 -10.57 7.37 8.87
CA ILE A 56 -11.98 7.54 9.18
C ILE A 56 -12.24 9.04 9.27
N GLU A 57 -13.21 9.51 8.49
CA GLU A 57 -13.73 10.87 8.56
C GLU A 57 -15.20 10.80 9.00
N ALA A 58 -15.61 11.74 9.84
CA ALA A 58 -16.98 11.85 10.31
C ALA A 58 -17.55 13.22 9.95
N TYR A 59 -18.79 13.22 9.46
CA TYR A 59 -19.53 14.41 9.09
C TYR A 59 -20.95 14.33 9.66
N PHE A 60 -21.54 15.48 9.94
CA PHE A 60 -22.96 15.59 10.25
C PHE A 60 -23.57 16.77 9.49
N THR A 61 -24.83 16.63 9.08
CA THR A 61 -25.60 17.73 8.49
C THR A 61 -26.24 18.55 9.61
N ASP A 62 -26.03 19.86 9.61
CA ASP A 62 -26.65 20.75 10.58
C ASP A 62 -28.11 21.10 10.20
N GLY A 63 -28.81 21.82 11.09
CA GLY A 63 -30.21 22.19 10.87
C GLY A 63 -30.45 23.13 9.67
N SER A 64 -29.40 23.64 9.04
CA SER A 64 -29.46 24.44 7.81
C SER A 64 -29.14 23.63 6.54
N GLY A 65 -28.88 22.33 6.67
CA GLY A 65 -28.55 21.45 5.55
C GLY A 65 -27.07 21.46 5.17
N VAL A 66 -26.19 22.08 5.96
CA VAL A 66 -24.75 22.16 5.67
C VAL A 66 -24.01 21.02 6.36
N GLU A 67 -23.17 20.29 5.63
CA GLU A 67 -22.27 19.29 6.21
C GLU A 67 -21.13 19.94 6.99
N LYS A 68 -20.91 19.47 8.22
CA LYS A 68 -19.79 19.86 9.07
C LYS A 68 -18.97 18.66 9.48
N SER A 69 -17.66 18.78 9.34
CA SER A 69 -16.71 17.78 9.80
C SER A 69 -16.71 17.71 11.33
N LEU A 70 -16.84 16.50 11.86
CA LEU A 70 -16.74 16.22 13.28
C LEU A 70 -15.27 15.89 13.61
N PRO A 71 -14.58 16.69 14.44
CA PRO A 71 -13.21 16.39 14.82
C PRO A 71 -13.15 15.10 15.64
N LEU A 72 -12.53 14.07 15.08
CA LEU A 72 -12.26 12.81 15.77
C LEU A 72 -10.98 12.97 16.60
N SER A 73 -11.05 12.72 17.90
CA SER A 73 -9.91 12.84 18.82
C SER A 73 -8.87 11.72 18.64
N ILE A 74 -9.18 10.70 17.85
CA ILE A 74 -8.28 9.59 17.53
C ILE A 74 -8.00 9.60 16.03
N THR A 75 -6.95 10.30 15.63
CA THR A 75 -6.37 10.19 14.29
C THR A 75 -5.19 9.22 14.35
N GLY A 76 -5.49 7.92 14.37
CA GLY A 76 -4.47 6.87 14.16
C GLY A 76 -4.18 5.95 15.33
N VAL A 77 -5.22 5.38 15.94
CA VAL A 77 -5.07 4.17 16.77
C VAL A 77 -5.19 2.95 15.87
N ASN A 78 -4.27 1.99 16.03
CA ASN A 78 -4.40 0.69 15.38
C ASN A 78 -5.60 -0.03 16.01
N LEU A 79 -6.53 -0.49 15.18
CA LEU A 79 -7.61 -1.34 15.64
C LEU A 79 -7.03 -2.70 16.06
N PRO A 80 -7.63 -3.35 17.07
CA PRO A 80 -7.35 -4.76 17.38
C PRO A 80 -7.50 -5.65 16.15
N GLU A 81 -6.69 -6.70 16.05
CA GLU A 81 -6.64 -7.58 14.86
C GLU A 81 -7.97 -8.31 14.59
N ASP A 82 -8.82 -8.44 15.61
CA ASP A 82 -10.12 -9.10 15.58
C ASP A 82 -11.29 -8.18 15.17
N VAL A 83 -11.05 -6.88 14.99
CA VAL A 83 -12.10 -5.94 14.56
C VAL A 83 -12.29 -6.03 13.05
N ASP A 84 -13.38 -6.66 12.62
CA ASP A 84 -13.81 -6.69 11.23
C ASP A 84 -14.46 -5.36 10.82
N LEU A 85 -13.86 -4.64 9.86
CA LEU A 85 -14.38 -3.40 9.28
C LEU A 85 -15.10 -3.60 7.94
N ASN A 86 -15.30 -4.85 7.48
CA ASN A 86 -16.00 -5.11 6.22
C ASN A 86 -17.41 -4.51 6.19
N PHE A 87 -18.02 -4.24 7.36
CA PHE A 87 -19.30 -3.55 7.45
C PHE A 87 -19.28 -2.10 6.94
N LEU A 88 -18.11 -1.46 6.86
CA LEU A 88 -17.92 -0.12 6.31
C LEU A 88 -17.78 -0.12 4.79
N LEU A 89 -17.50 -1.28 4.18
CA LEU A 89 -17.37 -1.38 2.74
C LEU A 89 -18.77 -1.29 2.09
N PRO A 90 -18.88 -0.69 0.89
CA PRO A 90 -20.13 -0.73 0.14
C PRO A 90 -20.56 -2.18 -0.04
N LYS A 91 -21.81 -2.49 0.30
CA LYS A 91 -22.38 -3.79 -0.05
C LYS A 91 -22.68 -3.75 -1.53
N GLU A 92 -22.12 -4.70 -2.28
CA GLU A 92 -22.58 -4.96 -3.64
C GLU A 92 -24.00 -5.54 -3.52
N ASP A 93 -24.99 -4.82 -4.07
CA ASP A 93 -26.36 -5.31 -4.28
C ASP A 93 -26.40 -6.33 -5.43
#